data_AF-A0A3S5B9M2-F1
#
_entry.id   AF-A0A3S5B9M2-F1
#
_cell.length_a   1.000
_cell.length_b   1.000
_cell.length_c   1.000
_cell.angle_alpha   90.00
_cell.angle_beta   90.00
_cell.angle_gamma   90.00
#
_symmetry.space_group_name_H-M   'P 1'
#
loop_
_entity.id
_entity.type
_entity.pdbx_description
1 polymer ?
#
loop_
_entity_poly.entity_id
_entity_poly.type
_entity_poly.pdbx_seq_one_letter_code
_entity_poly.pdbx_strand_id
1 'polypeptide(L)'
;MGILVGSAVGPICYTAAWGRLTAWAVILGCWFGAILGIVIWLVYAGILAYSGVDLFINCTGLIEVMLVGNCISISSGFIIPVLVTLMQTRNYSTVMRQPEAAWDGTREVENPLHPWPELFVKELRIVNPERLDDGRPNLFDVQRTFRFPIKVATVGSISLSVVLVIVWPALASTTPNFSYESFAAWVH
;
A
#
# COMPACT_ATOMS: atom_id res chain seq x y z
N MET A 1 -8.14 -7.43 -15.46
CA MET A 1 -7.73 -8.01 -14.15
C MET A 1 -7.20 -6.95 -13.18
N GLY A 2 -6.28 -6.07 -13.58
CA GLY A 2 -5.77 -5.00 -12.71
C GLY A 2 -6.84 -4.06 -12.14
N ILE A 3 -7.93 -3.80 -12.88
CA ILE A 3 -8.96 -2.82 -12.50
C ILE A 3 -9.68 -3.21 -11.20
N LEU A 4 -9.90 -4.50 -10.95
CA LEU A 4 -10.61 -4.97 -9.75
C LEU A 4 -9.70 -5.04 -8.53
N VAL A 5 -8.44 -5.41 -8.74
CA VAL A 5 -7.49 -5.70 -7.66
C VAL A 5 -6.67 -4.46 -7.29
N GLY A 6 -6.49 -3.53 -8.23
CA GLY A 6 -5.65 -2.34 -8.07
C GLY A 6 -6.06 -1.45 -6.89
N SER A 7 -7.35 -1.35 -6.60
CA SER A 7 -7.87 -0.54 -5.50
C SER A 7 -7.51 -1.08 -4.11
N ALA A 8 -7.17 -2.36 -3.98
CA ALA A 8 -6.79 -2.98 -2.71
C ALA A 8 -5.34 -2.68 -2.30
N VAL A 9 -4.49 -2.25 -3.23
CA VAL A 9 -3.05 -2.03 -2.99
C VAL A 9 -2.85 -0.94 -1.92
N GLY A 10 -3.45 0.23 -2.10
CA GLY A 10 -3.35 1.34 -1.14
C GLY A 10 -3.82 0.97 0.28
N PRO A 11 -5.04 0.43 0.44
CA PRO A 11 -5.56 0.02 1.74
C PRO A 11 -4.66 -1.00 2.45
N ILE A 12 -4.14 -2.00 1.75
CA ILE A 12 -3.22 -3.01 2.32
C ILE A 12 -1.88 -2.38 2.73
N CYS A 13 -1.32 -1.47 1.93
CA CYS A 13 -0.11 -0.76 2.32
C CYS A 13 -0.33 0.08 3.59
N TYR A 14 -1.50 0.74 3.71
CA TYR A 14 -1.78 1.56 4.87
C TYR A 14 -2.02 0.76 6.15
N THR A 15 -2.56 -0.47 6.10
CA THR A 15 -2.74 -1.28 7.32
C THR A 15 -1.39 -1.61 7.96
N ALA A 16 -0.34 -1.78 7.16
CA ALA A 16 1.02 -2.01 7.67
C ALA A 16 1.72 -0.71 8.10
N ALA A 17 1.50 0.40 7.38
CA ALA A 17 2.30 1.61 7.55
C ALA A 17 1.65 2.73 8.37
N TRP A 18 0.32 2.72 8.56
CA TRP A 18 -0.41 3.86 9.10
C TRP A 18 -1.30 3.51 10.28
N GLY A 19 -0.79 3.72 11.50
CA GLY A 19 -1.52 3.43 12.75
C GLY A 19 -2.77 4.28 13.03
N ARG A 20 -3.09 5.27 12.18
CA ARG A 20 -4.34 6.05 12.29
C ARG A 20 -5.49 5.47 11.48
N LEU A 21 -5.20 4.49 10.63
CA LEU A 21 -6.14 3.97 9.65
C LEU A 21 -7.35 3.31 10.34
N THR A 22 -8.55 3.61 9.86
CA THR A 22 -9.78 3.00 10.37
C THR A 22 -10.20 1.83 9.48
N ALA A 23 -10.87 0.83 10.07
CA ALA A 23 -11.41 -0.31 9.31
C ALA A 23 -12.36 0.15 8.18
N TRP A 24 -13.17 1.17 8.45
CA TRP A 24 -14.05 1.77 7.44
C TRP A 24 -13.27 2.41 6.29
N ALA A 25 -12.16 3.09 6.55
CA ALA A 25 -11.32 3.66 5.49
C ALA A 25 -10.77 2.59 4.55
N VAL A 26 -10.37 1.43 5.09
CA VAL A 26 -9.90 0.28 4.30
C VAL A 26 -11.00 -0.26 3.40
N ILE A 27 -12.17 -0.57 3.98
CA ILE A 27 -13.30 -1.15 3.25
C ILE A 27 -13.76 -0.19 2.14
N LEU A 28 -13.94 1.08 2.47
CA LEU A 28 -14.38 2.09 1.51
C LEU A 28 -13.36 2.29 0.40
N GLY A 29 -12.06 2.33 0.71
CA GLY A 29 -11.01 2.43 -0.31
C GLY A 29 -11.02 1.28 -1.31
N CYS A 30 -11.12 0.03 -0.82
CA CYS A 30 -11.17 -1.14 -1.68
C CYS A 30 -12.40 -1.12 -2.62
N TRP A 31 -13.60 -0.91 -2.05
CA TRP A 31 -14.85 -0.99 -2.80
C TRP A 31 -15.06 0.21 -3.73
N PHE A 32 -14.96 1.43 -3.21
CA PHE A 32 -15.17 2.61 -4.04
C PHE A 32 -14.09 2.76 -5.10
N GLY A 33 -12.84 2.37 -4.81
CA GLY A 33 -11.79 2.38 -5.82
C GLY A 33 -12.04 1.37 -6.95
N ALA A 34 -12.51 0.17 -6.63
CA ALA A 34 -12.87 -0.83 -7.63
C ALA A 34 -14.05 -0.36 -8.49
N ILE A 35 -15.10 0.19 -7.86
CA ILE A 35 -16.28 0.71 -8.57
C ILE A 35 -15.89 1.86 -9.50
N LEU A 36 -15.10 2.83 -9.03
CA LEU A 36 -14.63 3.94 -9.86
C LEU A 36 -13.78 3.46 -11.04
N GLY A 37 -12.88 2.49 -10.81
CA GLY A 37 -12.09 1.88 -11.87
C GLY A 37 -12.95 1.22 -12.95
N ILE A 38 -13.97 0.42 -12.55
CA ILE A 38 -14.91 -0.23 -13.48
C ILE A 38 -15.72 0.81 -14.25
N VAL A 39 -16.27 1.82 -13.56
CA VAL A 39 -17.09 2.85 -14.18
C VAL A 39 -16.28 3.59 -15.24
N ILE A 40 -15.07 4.03 -14.92
CA ILE A 40 -14.25 4.81 -15.88
C ILE A 40 -13.80 3.94 -17.04
N TRP A 41 -13.45 2.68 -16.79
CA TRP A 41 -13.12 1.71 -17.84
C TRP A 41 -14.28 1.53 -18.84
N LEU A 42 -15.49 1.29 -18.35
CA LEU A 42 -16.67 1.08 -19.20
C LEU A 42 -17.13 2.37 -19.89
N VAL A 43 -17.08 3.51 -19.19
CA VAL A 43 -17.44 4.82 -19.77
C VAL A 43 -16.48 5.18 -20.89
N TYR A 44 -15.18 5.00 -20.70
CA TYR A 44 -14.19 5.33 -21.73
C TYR A 44 -14.28 4.38 -22.94
N ALA A 45 -14.49 3.08 -22.71
CA ALA A 45 -14.82 2.14 -23.79
C ALA A 45 -16.09 2.55 -24.55
N GLY A 46 -17.12 3.00 -23.83
CA GLY A 46 -18.39 3.46 -24.40
C GLY A 46 -18.24 4.72 -25.26
N ILE A 47 -17.42 5.68 -24.83
CA ILE A 47 -17.12 6.89 -25.60
C ILE A 47 -16.42 6.52 -26.92
N LEU A 48 -15.43 5.63 -26.88
CA LEU A 48 -14.72 5.19 -28.09
C LEU A 48 -15.65 4.45 -29.06
N ALA A 49 -16.49 3.56 -28.54
CA ALA A 49 -17.48 2.84 -29.35
C ALA A 49 -18.50 3.79 -29.99
N TYR A 50 -18.97 4.80 -29.24
CA TYR A 50 -19.87 5.82 -29.77
C TYR A 50 -19.22 6.67 -30.86
N SER A 51 -17.91 6.96 -30.74
CA SER A 51 -17.15 7.66 -31.77
C SER A 51 -16.87 6.82 -33.03
N GLY A 52 -17.33 5.57 -33.07
CA GLY A 52 -17.21 4.69 -34.24
C GLY A 52 -15.85 4.01 -34.40
N VAL A 53 -15.03 3.96 -33.33
CA VAL A 53 -13.71 3.31 -33.37
C VAL A 53 -13.86 1.79 -33.58
N ASP A 54 -14.72 1.14 -32.80
CA ASP A 54 -15.03 -0.28 -32.91
C ASP A 54 -16.31 -0.62 -32.11
N LEU A 55 -16.75 -1.87 -32.14
CA LEU A 55 -17.73 -2.43 -31.22
C LEU A 55 -17.29 -2.23 -29.76
N PHE A 56 -18.28 -1.99 -28.89
CA PHE A 56 -18.05 -1.76 -27.45
C PHE A 56 -17.18 -2.83 -26.80
N ILE A 57 -17.45 -4.11 -27.10
CA ILE A 57 -16.71 -5.25 -26.53
C ILE A 57 -15.24 -5.18 -26.92
N ASN A 58 -14.92 -4.84 -28.17
CA ASN A 58 -13.54 -4.72 -28.63
C ASN A 58 -12.83 -3.53 -27.98
N CYS A 59 -13.55 -2.42 -27.78
CA CYS A 59 -13.02 -1.22 -27.11
C CYS A 59 -12.62 -1.50 -25.65
N THR A 60 -13.32 -2.40 -24.95
CA THR A 60 -12.97 -2.75 -23.55
C THR A 60 -11.60 -3.43 -23.42
N GLY A 61 -11.12 -4.08 -24.48
CA GLY A 61 -9.82 -4.75 -24.53
C GLY A 61 -8.67 -3.88 -25.03
N LEU A 62 -8.92 -2.62 -25.42
CA LEU A 62 -7.88 -1.70 -25.86
C LEU A 62 -6.93 -1.37 -24.69
N ILE A 63 -5.64 -1.35 -25.01
CA ILE A 63 -4.59 -1.17 -23.99
C ILE A 63 -4.72 0.17 -23.26
N GLU A 64 -5.08 1.22 -24.00
CA GLU A 64 -5.29 2.57 -23.45
C GLU A 64 -6.47 2.59 -22.47
N VAL A 65 -7.56 1.90 -22.83
CA VAL A 65 -8.79 1.84 -22.03
C VAL A 65 -8.56 1.06 -20.74
N MET A 66 -7.87 -0.08 -20.83
CA MET A 66 -7.47 -0.86 -19.66
C MET A 66 -6.48 -0.10 -18.76
N LEU A 67 -5.53 0.64 -19.36
CA LEU A 67 -4.55 1.43 -18.63
C LEU A 67 -5.24 2.52 -17.80
N VAL A 68 -6.14 3.30 -18.39
CA VAL A 68 -6.89 4.35 -17.69
C VAL A 68 -7.70 3.76 -16.52
N GLY A 69 -8.42 2.66 -16.75
CA GLY A 69 -9.17 1.98 -15.70
C GLY A 69 -8.28 1.50 -14.53
N ASN A 70 -7.11 0.92 -14.84
CA ASN A 70 -6.14 0.50 -13.83
C ASN A 70 -5.59 1.68 -13.04
N CYS A 71 -5.19 2.76 -13.72
CA CYS A 71 -4.65 3.96 -13.09
C CYS A 71 -5.63 4.57 -12.09
N ILE A 72 -6.90 4.68 -12.46
CA ILE A 72 -7.91 5.23 -11.55
C ILE A 72 -8.20 4.27 -10.39
N SER A 73 -8.31 2.97 -10.65
CA SER A 73 -8.52 1.98 -9.59
C SER A 73 -7.43 2.05 -8.50
N ILE A 74 -6.16 2.06 -8.92
CA ILE A 74 -5.02 2.18 -8.00
C ILE A 74 -5.05 3.54 -7.29
N SER A 75 -5.15 4.64 -8.03
CA SER A 75 -5.06 5.99 -7.46
C SER A 75 -6.17 6.26 -6.44
N SER A 76 -7.41 5.87 -6.76
CA SER A 76 -8.54 6.00 -5.85
C SER A 76 -8.40 5.10 -4.60
N GLY A 77 -7.83 3.90 -4.75
CA GLY A 77 -7.45 3.04 -3.62
C GLY A 77 -6.44 3.68 -2.67
N PHE A 78 -5.53 4.53 -3.16
CA PHE A 78 -4.62 5.29 -2.30
C PHE A 78 -5.24 6.55 -1.69
N ILE A 79 -6.14 7.23 -2.41
CA ILE A 79 -6.70 8.54 -2.01
C ILE A 79 -7.86 8.37 -1.02
N ILE A 80 -8.81 7.47 -1.29
CA ILE A 80 -10.05 7.35 -0.51
C ILE A 80 -9.77 6.99 0.97
N PRO A 81 -8.92 5.99 1.30
CA PRO A 81 -8.60 5.69 2.69
C PRO A 81 -8.01 6.88 3.44
N VAL A 82 -7.19 7.70 2.77
CA VAL A 82 -6.59 8.89 3.38
C VAL A 82 -7.66 9.90 3.74
N LEU A 83 -8.55 10.22 2.80
CA LEU A 83 -9.64 11.17 3.04
C LEU A 83 -10.56 10.71 4.18
N VAL A 84 -11.02 9.45 4.13
CA VAL A 84 -11.91 8.89 5.15
C VAL A 84 -11.22 8.89 6.52
N THR A 85 -9.95 8.48 6.59
CA THR A 85 -9.19 8.47 7.84
C THR A 85 -9.04 9.87 8.42
N LEU A 86 -8.72 10.88 7.60
CA LEU A 86 -8.59 12.26 8.05
C LEU A 86 -9.93 12.85 8.52
N MET A 87 -11.04 12.50 7.87
CA MET A 87 -12.38 12.93 8.29
C MET A 87 -12.81 12.27 9.61
N GLN A 88 -12.58 10.96 9.77
CA GLN A 88 -13.04 10.20 10.92
C GLN A 88 -12.14 10.40 12.16
N THR A 89 -10.84 10.61 11.96
CA THR A 89 -9.85 10.73 13.05
C THR A 89 -9.47 12.18 13.36
N ARG A 90 -10.40 13.12 13.23
CA ARG A 90 -10.14 14.54 13.53
C ARG A 90 -9.66 14.77 14.97
N ASN A 91 -10.13 13.96 15.92
CA ASN A 91 -9.74 13.99 17.34
C ASN A 91 -8.77 12.87 17.73
N TYR A 92 -7.86 12.47 16.82
CA TYR A 92 -6.95 11.35 17.04
C TYR A 92 -5.96 11.52 18.22
N SER A 93 -5.79 12.74 18.73
CA SER A 93 -4.87 13.03 19.84
C SER A 93 -5.18 12.27 21.12
N THR A 94 -6.43 11.84 21.32
CA THR A 94 -6.84 11.06 22.51
C THR A 94 -6.41 9.59 22.43
N VAL A 95 -6.42 8.98 21.23
CA VAL A 95 -5.99 7.57 21.04
C VAL A 95 -4.47 7.44 21.09
N MET A 96 -3.74 8.40 20.52
CA MET A 96 -2.28 8.49 20.67
C MET A 96 -1.81 8.78 22.10
N ARG A 97 -2.73 9.13 23.01
CA ARG A 97 -2.39 9.35 24.41
C ARG A 97 -2.07 8.04 25.14
N GLN A 98 -2.46 6.88 24.59
CA GLN A 98 -2.24 5.56 25.18
C GLN A 98 -1.77 4.54 24.12
N PRO A 99 -0.53 4.69 23.59
CA PRO A 99 0.01 3.75 22.60
C PRO A 99 0.15 2.33 23.15
N GLU A 100 0.30 2.18 24.47
CA GLU A 100 0.35 0.89 25.16
C GLU A 100 -0.97 0.14 25.06
N ALA A 101 -2.13 0.80 25.17
CA ALA A 101 -3.43 0.15 25.04
C ALA A 101 -3.67 -0.43 23.62
N ALA A 102 -3.20 0.29 22.59
CA ALA A 102 -3.27 -0.21 21.21
C ALA A 102 -2.31 -1.40 20.99
N TRP A 103 -1.13 -1.35 21.60
CA TRP A 103 -0.17 -2.47 21.60
C TRP A 103 -0.74 -3.70 22.31
N ASP A 104 -1.38 -3.51 23.46
CA ASP A 104 -1.99 -4.60 24.22
C ASP A 104 -3.13 -5.27 23.47
N GLY A 105 -3.97 -4.51 22.76
CA GLY A 105 -4.99 -5.08 21.88
C GLY A 105 -4.40 -5.95 20.76
N THR A 106 -3.22 -5.62 20.22
CA THR A 106 -2.56 -6.48 19.22
C THR A 106 -2.03 -7.79 19.84
N ARG A 107 -1.68 -7.79 21.13
CA ARG A 107 -1.23 -8.98 21.88
C ARG A 107 -2.38 -9.93 22.22
N GLU A 108 -3.64 -9.51 22.10
CA GLU A 108 -4.82 -10.36 22.35
C GLU A 108 -5.11 -11.35 21.22
N VAL A 109 -4.54 -11.13 20.02
CA VAL A 109 -4.69 -12.03 18.86
C VAL A 109 -3.84 -13.31 19.00
N GLU A 110 -2.92 -13.35 19.97
CA GLU A 110 -1.94 -14.42 20.16
C GLU A 110 -2.58 -15.76 20.60
N ASN A 111 -2.08 -16.87 20.05
CA ASN A 111 -2.52 -18.21 20.46
C ASN A 111 -1.95 -18.56 21.86
N PRO A 112 -2.79 -18.87 22.86
CA PRO A 112 -2.35 -19.16 24.23
C PRO A 112 -1.49 -20.42 24.37
N LEU A 113 -1.44 -21.30 23.36
CA LEU A 113 -0.68 -22.55 23.42
C LEU A 113 0.77 -22.43 22.91
N HIS A 114 1.16 -21.29 22.34
CA HIS A 114 2.49 -21.12 21.77
C HIS A 114 3.45 -20.48 22.80
N PRO A 115 4.71 -20.93 22.91
CA PRO A 115 5.68 -20.42 23.89
C PRO A 115 6.26 -19.05 23.45
N TRP A 116 5.38 -18.07 23.28
CA TRP A 116 5.69 -16.70 22.92
C TRP A 116 6.80 -16.04 23.75
N PRO A 117 6.87 -16.22 25.08
CA PRO A 117 7.93 -15.59 25.89
C PRO A 117 9.33 -15.97 25.41
N GLU A 118 9.54 -17.25 25.13
CA GLU A 118 10.86 -17.77 24.71
C GLU A 118 11.24 -17.28 23.31
N LEU A 119 10.28 -17.23 22.38
CA LEU A 119 10.51 -16.64 21.06
C LEU A 119 10.86 -15.16 21.16
N PHE A 120 10.12 -14.38 21.94
CA PHE A 120 10.37 -12.95 22.07
C PHE A 120 11.73 -12.66 22.70
N VAL A 121 12.14 -13.40 23.73
CA VAL A 121 13.50 -13.27 24.30
C VAL A 121 14.56 -13.52 23.22
N LYS A 122 14.38 -14.58 22.43
CA LYS A 122 15.32 -14.97 21.37
C LYS A 122 15.37 -13.95 20.23
N GLU A 123 14.21 -13.51 19.73
CA GLU A 123 14.09 -12.62 18.57
C GLU A 123 14.47 -11.18 18.91
N LEU A 124 13.99 -10.67 20.04
CA LEU A 124 14.28 -9.31 20.50
C LEU A 124 15.62 -9.20 21.22
N ARG A 125 16.31 -10.34 21.46
CA ARG A 125 17.58 -10.42 22.21
C ARG A 125 17.49 -9.71 23.56
N ILE A 126 16.39 -9.95 24.28
CA ILE A 126 16.15 -9.32 25.58
C ILE A 126 17.12 -9.94 26.59
N VAL A 127 18.00 -9.10 27.15
CA VAL A 127 19.05 -9.53 28.10
C VAL A 127 18.46 -10.02 29.42
N ASN A 128 17.29 -9.48 29.81
CA ASN A 128 16.62 -9.81 31.08
C ASN A 128 15.20 -10.34 30.80
N PRO A 129 14.99 -11.67 30.73
CA PRO A 129 13.69 -12.29 30.46
C PRO A 129 12.62 -11.92 31.50
N GLU A 130 13.05 -11.64 32.73
CA GLU A 130 12.19 -11.23 33.86
C GLU A 130 11.48 -9.89 33.64
N ARG A 131 11.91 -9.09 32.63
CA ARG A 131 11.26 -7.82 32.28
C ARG A 131 10.04 -7.99 31.37
N LEU A 132 9.71 -9.22 30.98
CA LEU A 132 8.50 -9.52 30.22
C LEU A 132 7.29 -9.48 31.15
N ASP A 133 6.36 -8.55 30.90
CA ASP A 133 5.10 -8.47 31.63
C ASP A 133 4.15 -9.56 31.11
N ASP A 134 3.74 -10.48 31.99
CA ASP A 134 3.02 -11.72 31.66
C ASP A 134 3.65 -12.52 30.49
N GLY A 135 4.99 -12.52 30.41
CA GLY A 135 5.72 -13.25 29.37
C GLY A 135 5.66 -12.62 27.98
N ARG A 136 5.24 -11.35 27.85
CA ARG A 136 5.22 -10.66 26.55
C ARG A 136 5.92 -9.29 26.58
N PRO A 137 6.48 -8.84 25.44
CA PRO A 137 7.36 -7.68 25.39
C PRO A 137 6.61 -6.35 25.46
N ASN A 138 7.22 -5.37 26.12
CA ASN A 138 6.73 -3.99 26.13
C ASN A 138 6.97 -3.33 24.77
N LEU A 139 6.06 -2.45 24.36
CA LEU A 139 6.13 -1.64 23.15
C LEU A 139 7.49 -0.94 23.01
N PHE A 140 8.02 -0.39 24.10
CA PHE A 140 9.30 0.32 24.09
C PHE A 140 10.48 -0.57 23.66
N ASP A 141 10.52 -1.81 24.14
CA ASP A 141 11.61 -2.74 23.84
C ASP A 141 11.57 -3.22 22.38
N VAL A 142 10.36 -3.46 21.87
CA VAL A 142 10.14 -3.79 20.45
C VAL A 142 10.57 -2.62 19.57
N GLN A 143 10.08 -1.41 19.87
CA GLN A 143 10.45 -0.22 19.12
C GLN A 143 11.95 0.02 19.11
N ARG A 144 12.62 -0.13 20.26
CA ARG A 144 14.06 0.03 20.41
C ARG A 144 14.83 -0.94 19.52
N THR A 145 14.42 -2.20 19.50
CA THR A 145 15.07 -3.27 18.74
C THR A 145 14.93 -3.04 17.22
N PHE A 146 13.74 -2.64 16.76
CA PHE A 146 13.46 -2.46 15.34
C PHE A 146 13.76 -1.04 14.79
N ARG A 147 14.34 -0.12 15.58
CA ARG A 147 14.64 1.24 15.11
C ARG A 147 15.50 1.28 13.85
N PHE A 148 16.52 0.43 13.78
CA PHE A 148 17.42 0.38 12.63
C PHE A 148 16.72 -0.19 11.39
N PRO A 149 16.07 -1.37 11.45
CA PRO A 149 15.25 -1.88 10.35
C PRO A 149 14.22 -0.87 9.82
N ILE A 150 13.49 -0.18 10.71
CA ILE A 150 12.50 0.84 10.32
C ILE A 150 13.15 1.97 9.51
N LYS A 151 14.32 2.46 9.94
CA LYS A 151 15.06 3.49 9.21
C LYS A 151 15.51 3.00 7.83
N VAL A 152 16.06 1.79 7.75
CA VAL A 152 16.49 1.19 6.48
C VAL A 152 15.31 1.01 5.53
N ALA A 153 14.18 0.47 6.02
CA ALA A 153 12.97 0.30 5.22
C ALA A 153 12.44 1.64 4.69
N THR A 154 12.47 2.68 5.52
CA THR A 154 12.01 4.03 5.15
C THR A 154 12.91 4.64 4.07
N VAL A 155 14.23 4.60 4.27
CA VAL A 155 15.21 5.11 3.28
C VAL A 155 15.12 4.31 1.98
N GLY A 156 15.02 2.99 2.07
CA GLY A 156 14.83 2.09 0.92
C GLY A 156 13.58 2.45 0.13
N SER A 157 12.43 2.59 0.80
CA SER A 157 11.16 2.96 0.16
C SER A 157 11.22 4.32 -0.54
N ILE A 158 11.81 5.34 0.11
CA ILE A 158 12.00 6.67 -0.49
C ILE A 158 12.91 6.58 -1.71
N SER A 159 14.06 5.90 -1.60
CA SER A 159 15.02 5.77 -2.69
C SER A 159 14.41 5.06 -3.90
N LEU A 160 13.68 3.97 -3.68
CA LEU A 160 13.01 3.22 -4.75
C LEU A 160 11.92 4.07 -5.41
N SER A 161 11.16 4.84 -4.63
CA SER A 161 10.14 5.75 -5.15
C SER A 161 10.74 6.84 -6.03
N VAL A 162 11.87 7.44 -5.62
CA VAL A 162 12.59 8.43 -6.43
C VAL A 162 13.08 7.81 -7.75
N VAL A 163 13.65 6.60 -7.69
CA VAL A 163 14.12 5.91 -8.90
C VAL A 163 12.96 5.61 -9.86
N LEU A 164 11.87 5.04 -9.37
CA LEU A 164 10.76 4.59 -10.23
C LEU A 164 9.86 5.72 -10.72
N VAL A 165 9.66 6.77 -9.93
CA VAL A 165 8.70 7.85 -10.27
C VAL A 165 9.40 9.04 -10.94
N ILE A 166 10.67 9.30 -10.62
CA ILE A 166 11.39 10.48 -11.13
C ILE A 166 12.45 10.06 -12.14
N VAL A 167 13.41 9.21 -11.74
CA VAL A 167 14.57 8.88 -12.59
C VAL A 167 14.14 8.06 -13.81
N TRP A 168 13.31 7.04 -13.62
CA TRP A 168 12.90 6.15 -14.69
C TRP A 168 12.10 6.87 -15.79
N PRO A 169 11.06 7.67 -15.49
CA PRO A 169 10.35 8.42 -16.53
C PRO A 169 11.22 9.52 -17.16
N ALA A 170 12.09 10.17 -16.38
CA ALA A 170 13.04 11.14 -16.92
C ALA A 170 13.96 10.49 -17.97
N LEU A 171 14.56 9.33 -17.67
CA LEU A 171 15.37 8.59 -18.63
C LEU A 171 14.55 8.17 -19.86
N ALA A 172 13.35 7.61 -19.67
CA ALA A 172 12.49 7.20 -20.77
C ALA A 172 12.08 8.36 -21.70
N SER A 173 11.86 9.56 -21.14
CA SER A 173 11.51 10.76 -21.93
C SER A 173 12.67 11.34 -22.74
N THR A 174 13.92 11.03 -22.40
CA THR A 174 15.09 11.53 -23.15
C THR A 174 15.37 10.77 -24.45
N THR A 175 14.74 9.62 -24.67
CA THR A 175 14.89 8.82 -25.90
C THR A 175 13.65 8.97 -26.78
N PRO A 176 13.61 9.98 -27.69
CA PRO A 176 12.43 10.25 -28.51
C PRO A 176 12.12 9.15 -29.53
N ASN A 177 13.09 8.30 -29.90
CA ASN A 177 12.92 7.16 -30.79
C ASN A 177 13.83 6.01 -30.31
N PHE A 178 13.27 4.83 -30.06
CA PHE A 178 14.06 3.63 -29.80
C PHE A 178 14.76 3.22 -31.10
N SER A 179 15.98 3.70 -31.34
CA SER A 179 16.74 3.38 -32.54
C SER A 179 17.13 1.89 -32.54
N TYR A 180 17.32 1.31 -33.73
CA TYR A 180 17.75 -0.08 -33.87
C TYR A 180 19.07 -0.35 -33.11
N GLU A 181 19.99 0.61 -33.10
CA GLU A 181 21.26 0.50 -32.36
C GLU A 181 21.04 0.47 -30.84
N SER A 182 20.12 1.29 -30.32
CA SER A 182 19.75 1.29 -28.90
C SER A 182 19.07 -0.02 -28.47
N PHE A 183 18.28 -0.64 -29.36
CA PHE A 183 17.68 -1.95 -29.11
C PHE A 183 18.70 -3.08 -29.16
N ALA A 184 19.58 -3.09 -30.16
CA ALA A 184 20.63 -4.09 -30.31
C ALA A 184 21.62 -4.08 -29.12
N ALA A 185 21.93 -2.90 -28.58
CA ALA A 185 22.78 -2.75 -27.39
C ALA A 185 22.10 -3.16 -26.07
N TRP A 186 20.77 -3.28 -26.03
CA TRP A 186 20.04 -3.75 -24.84
C TRP A 186 19.85 -5.27 -24.82
N VAL A 187 19.80 -5.90 -26.00
CA VAL A 187 19.59 -7.34 -26.16
C VAL A 187 20.89 -8.15 -26.08
N HIS A 188 22.04 -7.54 -26.39
CA HIS A 188 23.37 -8.14 -26.28
C HIS A 188 24.09 -7.75 -25.00
#